data_AF-A0A3S4FXI3-F1
#
_entry.id   AF-A0A3S4FXI3-F1
#
_cell.length_a   1.000
_cell.length_b   1.000
_cell.length_c   1.000
_cell.angle_alpha   90.00
_cell.angle_beta   90.00
_cell.angle_gamma   90.00
#
_symmetry.space_group_name_H-M   'P 1'
#
loop_
_entity.id
_entity.type
_entity.pdbx_description
1 polymer ?
#
loop_
_entity_poly.entity_id
_entity_poly.type
_entity_poly.pdbx_seq_one_letter_code
_entity_poly.pdbx_strand_id
1 'polypeptide(L)'
;MLQVLHMGLHVCQLMGYGQINDGLNLITTHSAKTLHLQDYGLSVGHAANLVILPAENGFDAVRRQTPARYSIRHGRVIAETVPSQTTLHLPQPEAVTFKR
;
A
#
# COMPACT_ATOMS: atom_id res chain seq x y z
N MET A 1 -6.71 -2.76 -4.12
CA MET A 1 -6.40 -1.41 -4.65
C MET A 1 -5.05 -1.32 -5.35
N LEU A 2 -3.94 -1.83 -4.79
CA LEU A 2 -2.61 -1.74 -5.42
C LEU A 2 -2.52 -2.35 -6.83
N GLN A 3 -3.26 -3.43 -7.11
CA GLN A 3 -3.28 -4.03 -8.45
C GLN A 3 -3.89 -3.10 -9.51
N VAL A 4 -4.92 -2.32 -9.14
CA VAL A 4 -5.55 -1.34 -10.04
C VAL A 4 -4.59 -0.19 -10.31
N LEU A 5 -3.92 0.32 -9.28
CA LEU A 5 -2.87 1.33 -9.44
C LEU A 5 -1.75 0.81 -10.37
N HIS A 6 -1.27 -0.40 -10.12
CA HIS A 6 -0.21 -1.02 -10.92
C HIS A 6 -0.58 -1.07 -12.40
N MET A 7 -1.79 -1.52 -12.72
CA MET A 7 -2.29 -1.50 -14.10
C MET A 7 -2.38 -0.09 -14.67
N GLY A 8 -2.91 0.87 -13.90
CA GLY A 8 -3.00 2.27 -14.32
C GLY A 8 -1.64 2.91 -14.62
N LEU A 9 -0.63 2.64 -13.78
CA LEU A 9 0.74 3.10 -14.01
C LEU A 9 1.31 2.56 -15.32
N HIS A 10 1.09 1.28 -15.63
CA HIS A 10 1.52 0.67 -16.90
C HIS A 10 0.84 1.30 -18.11
N VAL A 11 -0.49 1.41 -18.08
CA VAL A 11 -1.27 1.96 -19.20
C VAL A 11 -0.89 3.41 -19.48
N CYS A 12 -0.64 4.20 -18.43
CA CYS A 12 -0.22 5.60 -18.55
C CYS A 12 1.29 5.77 -18.73
N GLN A 13 2.07 4.69 -18.85
CA GLN A 13 3.53 4.71 -19.02
C GLN A 13 4.28 5.45 -17.90
N LEU A 14 3.73 5.45 -16.69
CA LEU A 14 4.31 6.09 -15.50
C LEU A 14 5.30 5.15 -14.80
N MET A 15 6.44 4.88 -15.45
CA MET A 15 7.41 3.85 -15.05
C MET A 15 8.67 4.39 -14.36
N GLY A 16 8.81 5.71 -14.21
CA GLY A 16 9.90 6.31 -13.45
C GLY A 16 9.78 6.02 -11.95
N TYR A 17 10.90 5.84 -11.25
CA TYR A 17 10.89 5.51 -9.81
C TYR A 17 10.03 6.47 -8.97
N GLY A 18 10.21 7.80 -9.17
CA GLY A 18 9.40 8.81 -8.49
C GLY A 18 7.92 8.74 -8.86
N GLN A 19 7.60 8.48 -10.12
CA GLN A 19 6.22 8.34 -10.59
C GLN A 19 5.51 7.14 -9.95
N ILE A 20 6.20 6.00 -9.84
CA ILE A 20 5.68 4.82 -9.16
C ILE A 20 5.52 5.07 -7.67
N ASN A 21 6.53 5.68 -7.04
CA ASN A 21 6.51 5.99 -5.61
C ASN A 21 5.34 6.91 -5.25
N ASP A 22 5.15 7.97 -6.04
CA ASP A 22 4.09 8.95 -5.83
C ASP A 22 2.73 8.46 -6.37
N GLY A 23 2.72 7.34 -7.08
CA GLY A 23 1.53 6.71 -7.65
C GLY A 23 0.46 6.38 -6.59
N LEU A 24 0.85 6.16 -5.33
CA LEU A 24 -0.11 5.98 -4.23
C LEU A 24 -1.09 7.15 -4.10
N ASN A 25 -0.70 8.38 -4.47
CA ASN A 25 -1.59 9.54 -4.44
C ASN A 25 -2.82 9.36 -5.35
N LEU A 26 -2.69 8.63 -6.46
CA LEU A 26 -3.78 8.37 -7.42
C LEU A 26 -4.91 7.51 -6.84
N ILE A 27 -4.62 6.70 -5.81
CA ILE A 27 -5.58 5.84 -5.12
C ILE A 27 -5.84 6.27 -3.67
N THR A 28 -5.35 7.45 -3.27
CA THR A 28 -5.52 8.00 -1.93
C THR A 28 -5.96 9.47 -2.01
N THR A 29 -5.02 10.41 -1.92
CA THR A 29 -5.28 11.85 -1.83
C THR A 29 -6.04 12.39 -3.03
N HIS A 30 -5.70 11.98 -4.25
CA HIS A 30 -6.41 12.44 -5.45
C HIS A 30 -7.84 11.90 -5.48
N SER A 31 -8.05 10.63 -5.09
CA SER A 31 -9.40 10.05 -4.99
C SER A 31 -10.25 10.75 -3.94
N ALA A 32 -9.68 11.03 -2.76
CA ALA A 32 -10.37 11.76 -1.69
C ALA A 32 -10.77 13.17 -2.13
N LYS A 33 -9.89 13.86 -2.86
CA LYS A 33 -10.17 15.17 -3.45
C LYS A 33 -11.30 15.09 -4.47
N THR A 34 -11.28 14.10 -5.37
CA THR A 34 -12.35 13.87 -6.36
C THR A 34 -13.71 13.63 -5.70
N LEU A 35 -13.73 12.92 -4.57
CA LEU A 35 -14.95 12.66 -3.80
C LEU A 35 -15.35 13.79 -2.85
N HIS A 36 -14.59 14.89 -2.83
CA HIS A 36 -14.82 16.05 -1.96
C HIS A 36 -14.92 15.68 -0.46
N LEU A 37 -14.09 14.74 -0.02
CA LEU A 37 -14.03 14.33 1.40
C LEU A 37 -13.43 15.46 2.25
N GLN A 38 -14.10 15.80 3.35
CA GLN A 38 -13.66 16.85 4.27
C GLN A 38 -12.70 16.33 5.34
N ASP A 39 -12.87 15.08 5.76
CA ASP A 39 -12.13 14.43 6.85
C ASP A 39 -11.30 13.24 6.30
N TYR A 40 -10.24 13.57 5.56
CA TYR A 40 -9.35 12.58 4.95
C TYR A 40 -7.89 13.02 5.02
N GLY A 41 -7.03 12.10 5.46
CA GLY A 41 -5.59 12.31 5.54
C GLY A 41 -5.07 12.19 6.98
N LEU A 42 -3.75 12.05 7.11
CA LEU A 42 -3.08 11.88 8.40
C LEU A 42 -2.70 13.24 8.99
N SER A 43 -3.66 13.90 9.62
CA SER A 43 -3.44 15.18 10.31
C SER A 43 -4.22 15.26 11.62
N VAL A 44 -3.71 16.09 12.54
CA VAL A 44 -4.36 16.34 13.83
C VAL A 44 -5.77 16.90 13.60
N GLY A 45 -6.76 16.37 14.31
CA GLY A 45 -8.16 16.75 14.20
C GLY A 45 -8.98 15.86 13.26
N HIS A 46 -8.36 15.12 12.35
CA HIS A 46 -9.07 14.14 11.53
C HIS A 46 -9.43 12.87 12.31
N ALA A 47 -10.46 12.18 11.85
CA ALA A 47 -10.76 10.85 12.35
C ALA A 47 -9.56 9.90 12.11
N ALA A 48 -9.29 9.02 13.08
CA ALA A 48 -8.23 8.02 13.00
C ALA A 48 -8.57 6.89 12.02
N ASN A 49 -8.58 7.24 10.72
CA ASN A 49 -8.86 6.37 9.58
C ASN A 49 -7.56 6.21 8.77
N LEU A 50 -6.98 5.01 8.79
CA LEU A 50 -5.71 4.75 8.11
C LEU A 50 -5.53 3.29 7.74
N VAL A 51 -4.64 3.03 6.80
CA VAL A 51 -4.25 1.68 6.36
C VAL A 51 -2.74 1.56 6.50
N ILE A 52 -2.29 0.43 7.02
CA ILE A 52 -0.86 0.10 7.17
C ILE A 52 -0.49 -0.92 6.10
N LEU A 53 0.51 -0.58 5.28
CA LEU A 53 1.11 -1.50 4.30
C LEU A 53 2.47 -1.98 4.84
N PRO A 54 2.79 -3.28 4.77
CA PRO A 54 4.09 -3.81 5.19
C PRO A 54 5.15 -3.58 4.09
N ALA A 55 5.40 -2.31 3.77
CA ALA A 55 6.32 -1.84 2.74
C ALA A 55 7.04 -0.57 3.18
N GLU A 56 8.20 -0.31 2.61
CA GLU A 56 9.07 0.80 3.04
C GLU A 56 8.68 2.13 2.40
N ASN A 57 8.09 2.09 1.21
CA ASN A 57 7.63 3.25 0.46
C ASN A 57 6.60 2.84 -0.60
N GLY A 58 6.09 3.81 -1.37
CA GLY A 58 5.11 3.56 -2.41
C GLY A 58 5.63 2.65 -3.51
N PHE A 59 6.89 2.80 -3.89
CA PHE A 59 7.53 1.94 -4.88
C PHE A 59 7.53 0.47 -4.44
N ASP A 60 7.99 0.19 -3.22
CA ASP A 60 8.05 -1.16 -2.67
C ASP A 60 6.66 -1.78 -2.49
N ALA A 61 5.67 -0.99 -2.08
CA ALA A 61 4.28 -1.42 -1.97
C ALA A 61 3.72 -1.88 -3.32
N VAL A 62 3.90 -1.08 -4.38
CA VAL A 62 3.44 -1.41 -5.73
C VAL A 62 4.22 -2.60 -6.30
N ARG A 63 5.55 -2.62 -6.16
CA ARG A 63 6.41 -3.69 -6.69
C ARG A 63 6.07 -5.06 -6.12
N ARG A 64 5.89 -5.16 -4.78
CA ARG A 64 5.60 -6.43 -4.10
C ARG A 64 4.10 -6.75 -3.98
N GLN A 65 3.22 -5.84 -4.41
CA GLN A 65 1.77 -5.99 -4.27
C GLN A 65 1.36 -6.36 -2.84
N THR A 66 1.87 -5.62 -1.85
CA THR A 66 1.68 -5.99 -0.44
C THR A 66 0.21 -5.86 -0.02
N PRO A 67 -0.33 -6.83 0.75
CA PRO A 67 -1.67 -6.69 1.29
C PRO A 67 -1.70 -5.62 2.39
N ALA A 68 -2.87 -5.05 2.63
CA ALA A 68 -3.07 -4.19 3.81
C ALA A 68 -2.90 -5.02 5.08
N ARG A 69 -1.86 -4.70 5.87
CA ARG A 69 -1.58 -5.38 7.14
C ARG A 69 -2.68 -5.07 8.15
N TYR A 70 -3.04 -3.80 8.27
CA TYR A 70 -4.16 -3.33 9.09
C TYR A 70 -4.97 -2.28 8.37
N SER A 71 -6.29 -2.31 8.57
CA SER A 71 -7.19 -1.20 8.29
C SER A 71 -7.79 -0.73 9.59
N ILE A 72 -7.64 0.56 9.88
CA ILE A 72 -8.10 1.21 11.10
C ILE A 72 -9.15 2.24 10.72
N ARG A 73 -10.28 2.23 11.42
CA ARG A 73 -11.37 3.20 11.26
C ARG A 73 -11.83 3.69 12.61
N HIS A 74 -11.89 5.02 12.79
CA HIS A 74 -12.16 5.69 14.07
C HIS A 74 -11.34 5.11 15.24
N GLY A 75 -10.05 4.85 15.00
CA GLY A 75 -9.13 4.35 16.02
C GLY A 75 -9.30 2.87 16.38
N ARG A 76 -10.10 2.10 15.65
CA ARG A 76 -10.29 0.66 15.86
C ARG A 76 -9.82 -0.12 14.64
N VAL A 77 -9.12 -1.23 14.87
CA VAL A 77 -8.76 -2.17 13.80
C VAL A 77 -10.04 -2.85 13.31
N ILE A 78 -10.35 -2.69 12.02
CA ILE A 78 -11.53 -3.29 11.38
C ILE A 78 -11.17 -4.44 10.45
N ALA A 79 -9.91 -4.50 9.99
CA ALA A 79 -9.39 -5.60 9.21
C ALA A 79 -7.90 -5.80 9.48
N GLU A 80 -7.47 -7.06 9.44
CA GLU A 80 -6.08 -7.48 9.60
C GLU A 80 -5.77 -8.56 8.57
N THR A 81 -4.59 -8.48 7.93
CA THR A 81 -4.08 -9.54 7.06
C THR A 81 -2.74 -10.02 7.58
N VAL A 82 -2.59 -11.32 7.87
CA VAL A 82 -1.27 -11.90 8.14
C VAL A 82 -0.57 -12.15 6.80
N PRO A 83 0.60 -11.51 6.53
CA PRO A 83 1.31 -11.72 5.28
C PRO A 83 1.71 -13.18 5.10
N SER A 84 1.71 -13.66 3.86
CA SER A 84 2.20 -15.00 3.53
C SER A 84 3.67 -15.14 3.93
N GLN A 85 4.01 -16.32 4.44
CA GLN A 85 5.39 -16.71 4.71
C GLN A 85 5.86 -17.64 3.60
N THR A 86 6.98 -17.30 2.97
CA THR A 86 7.59 -18.12 1.91
C THR A 86 8.89 -18.72 2.44
N THR A 87 9.05 -20.03 2.31
CA THR A 87 10.27 -20.75 2.73
C THR A 87 10.85 -21.50 1.54
N LEU A 88 12.15 -21.38 1.33
CA LEU A 88 12.91 -22.19 0.38
C LEU A 88 13.29 -23.52 1.04
N HIS A 89 13.03 -24.61 0.34
CA HIS A 89 13.42 -25.96 0.76
C HIS A 89 14.81 -26.31 0.24
N LEU A 90 15.83 -25.67 0.81
CA LEU A 90 17.25 -25.98 0.61
C LEU A 90 17.74 -26.92 1.74
N PRO A 91 19.00 -27.42 1.71
CA PRO A 91 19.54 -28.21 2.84
C PRO A 91 19.44 -27.50 4.20
N GLN A 92 19.51 -26.17 4.18
CA GLN A 92 19.10 -25.31 5.30
C GLN A 92 17.89 -24.48 4.85
N PRO A 93 16.71 -24.62 5.48
CA PRO A 93 15.53 -23.83 5.12
C PRO A 93 15.79 -22.33 5.30
N GLU A 94 15.36 -21.53 4.32
CA GLU A 94 15.56 -20.07 4.31
C GLU A 94 14.24 -19.35 4.07
N ALA A 95 13.98 -18.27 4.81
CA ALA A 95 12.79 -17.44 4.64
C ALA A 95 12.99 -16.38 3.56
N VAL A 96 12.02 -16.21 2.66
CA VAL A 96 12.07 -15.23 1.57
C VAL A 96 10.99 -14.17 1.75
N THR A 97 11.41 -12.91 1.66
CA THR A 97 10.52 -11.74 1.81
C THR A 97 10.32 -10.95 0.51
N PHE A 98 11.07 -11.30 -0.55
CA PHE A 98 11.12 -10.59 -1.84
C PHE A 98 11.53 -9.11 -1.74
N LYS A 99 12.10 -8.71 -0.61
CA LYS A 99 12.85 -7.47 -0.44
C LYS A 99 14.24 -7.62 -1.05
N ARG A 100 14.85 -6.49 -1.42
CA ARG A 100 16.23 -6.44 -1.91
C ARG A 100 17.19 -6.20 -0.76
#